data_AF-A0A8T4YLI5-F1
#
_entry.id   AF-A0A8T4YLI5-F1
#
_cell.length_a   1.000
_cell.length_b   1.000
_cell.length_c   1.000
_cell.angle_alpha   90.00
_cell.angle_beta   90.00
_cell.angle_gamma   90.00
#
_symmetry.space_group_name_H-M   'P 1'
#
loop_
_entity.id
_entity.type
_entity.pdbx_description
1 polymer ?
#
loop_
_entity_poly.entity_id
_entity_poly.type
_entity_poly.pdbx_seq_one_letter_code
_entity_poly.pdbx_strand_id
1 'polypeptide(L)'
;KIIQKEQYLKVVVDGIRSLDEVEVFRRVHSVKLISIHASPGTRFKRLSARGRSDDANQEKIMIERDLRELRFGIGSAIAMADYMVVNEGSIQDLRKKFEELMECLLLG
;
A
#
# COMPACT_ATOMS: atom_id res chain seq x y z
N LYS A 1 19.95 -12.83 5.34
CA LYS A 1 20.59 -11.62 4.75
C LYS A 1 21.24 -10.85 5.89
N ILE A 2 22.56 -10.67 5.86
CA ILE A 2 23.25 -9.77 6.79
C ILE A 2 22.78 -8.37 6.42
N ILE A 3 21.94 -7.76 7.26
CA ILE A 3 21.55 -6.37 7.08
C ILE A 3 22.73 -5.55 7.62
N GLN A 4 23.52 -4.96 6.72
CA GLN A 4 24.50 -3.95 7.10
C GLN A 4 23.74 -2.74 7.64
N LYS A 5 24.27 -2.17 8.73
CA LYS A 5 23.65 -1.05 9.43
C LYS A 5 23.95 0.25 8.66
N GLU A 6 23.20 0.49 7.59
CA GLU A 6 23.26 1.75 6.85
C GLU A 6 22.34 2.79 7.52
N GLN A 7 22.83 4.03 7.67
CA GLN A 7 22.02 5.15 8.16
C GLN A 7 21.32 5.81 6.98
N TYR A 8 20.05 5.47 6.79
CA TYR A 8 19.18 6.15 5.84
C TYR A 8 18.44 7.30 6.52
N LEU A 9 18.36 8.45 5.84
CA LEU A 9 17.56 9.59 6.31
C LEU A 9 16.06 9.31 6.26
N LYS A 10 15.62 8.53 5.26
CA LYS A 10 14.22 8.15 5.06
C LYS A 10 14.18 6.69 4.62
N VAL A 11 13.19 5.94 5.13
CA VAL A 11 12.99 4.52 4.83
C VAL A 11 11.56 4.32 4.37
N VAL A 12 11.37 3.48 3.36
CA VAL A 12 10.05 3.06 2.87
C VAL A 12 9.81 1.62 3.32
N VAL A 13 8.65 1.40 3.95
CA VAL A 13 8.16 0.06 4.29
C VAL A 13 6.93 -0.20 3.42
N ASP A 14 6.99 -1.25 2.61
CA ASP A 14 5.89 -1.69 1.76
C ASP A 14 5.19 -2.91 2.39
N GLY A 15 3.88 -3.02 2.16
CA GLY A 15 3.10 -4.19 2.54
C GLY A 15 2.64 -4.22 3.99
N ILE A 16 2.37 -3.06 4.61
CA ILE A 16 1.68 -2.98 5.91
C ILE A 16 0.30 -3.64 5.81
N ARG A 17 -0.01 -4.55 6.74
CA ARG A 17 -1.25 -5.34 6.76
C ARG A 17 -2.15 -5.09 7.96
N SER A 18 -1.69 -4.33 8.96
CA SER A 18 -2.50 -3.97 10.11
C SER A 18 -2.08 -2.62 10.69
N LEU A 19 -2.99 -1.99 11.44
CA LEU A 19 -2.64 -0.78 12.19
C LEU A 19 -1.62 -1.07 13.30
N ASP A 20 -1.65 -2.28 13.87
CA ASP A 20 -0.70 -2.69 14.90
C ASP A 20 0.76 -2.67 14.41
N GLU A 21 1.02 -3.06 13.16
CA GLU A 21 2.34 -2.94 12.53
C GLU A 21 2.81 -1.49 12.48
N VAL A 22 1.91 -0.57 12.13
CA VAL A 22 2.20 0.88 12.10
C VAL A 22 2.55 1.40 13.48
N GLU A 23 1.78 1.00 14.49
CA GLU A 23 2.01 1.41 15.88
C GLU A 23 3.33 0.88 16.43
N VAL A 24 3.82 -0.28 15.97
CA VAL A 24 5.17 -0.76 16.29
C VAL A 24 6.24 0.20 15.74
N PHE A 25 6.11 0.66 14.50
CA PHE A 25 7.06 1.62 13.93
C PHE A 25 6.97 3.00 14.59
N ARG A 26 5.75 3.47 14.90
CA ARG A 26 5.51 4.78 15.57
C ARG A 26 6.13 4.87 16.96
N ARG A 27 6.37 3.75 17.64
CA ARG A 27 7.07 3.73 18.94
C ARG A 27 8.52 4.19 18.87
N VAL A 28 9.16 4.03 17.71
CA VAL A 28 10.60 4.28 17.55
C VAL A 28 10.90 5.36 16.52
N HIS A 29 10.01 5.60 15.56
CA HIS A 29 10.24 6.49 14.42
C HIS A 29 9.04 7.40 14.19
N SER A 30 9.28 8.55 13.55
CA SER A 30 8.21 9.34 12.93
C SER A 30 7.76 8.61 11.67
N VAL A 31 6.46 8.28 11.60
CA VAL A 31 5.89 7.46 10.52
C VAL A 31 4.80 8.25 9.82
N LYS A 32 4.84 8.25 8.48
CA LYS A 32 3.74 8.66 7.61
C LYS A 32 3.16 7.43 6.95
N LEU A 33 1.90 7.15 7.20
CA LEU A 33 1.17 6.02 6.63
C LEU A 33 0.49 6.48 5.34
N ILE A 34 0.82 5.83 4.23
CA ILE A 34 0.29 6.14 2.91
C ILE A 34 -0.49 4.92 2.40
N SER A 35 -1.77 5.11 2.08
CA SER A 35 -2.62 4.09 1.46
C SER A 35 -2.70 4.32 -0.05
N ILE A 36 -2.55 3.24 -0.83
CA ILE A 36 -2.82 3.27 -2.28
C ILE A 36 -4.12 2.51 -2.52
N HIS A 37 -5.16 3.23 -2.91
CA HIS A 37 -6.50 2.69 -3.08
C HIS A 37 -6.86 2.49 -4.55
N ALA A 38 -7.51 1.37 -4.86
CA ALA A 38 -8.19 1.15 -6.11
C ALA A 38 -9.43 0.27 -5.88
N SER A 39 -10.47 0.51 -6.66
CA SER A 39 -11.73 -0.20 -6.63
C SER A 39 -11.53 -1.69 -6.90
N PRO A 40 -12.42 -2.56 -6.38
CA PRO A 40 -12.36 -4.00 -6.66
C PRO A 40 -12.29 -4.30 -8.16
N GLY A 41 -13.09 -3.61 -8.98
CA GLY A 41 -13.09 -3.79 -10.44
C GLY A 41 -11.76 -3.41 -11.10
N THR A 42 -11.14 -2.30 -10.70
CA THR A 42 -9.83 -1.89 -11.23
C THR A 42 -8.72 -2.86 -10.81
N ARG A 43 -8.72 -3.28 -9.55
CA ARG A 43 -7.75 -4.26 -9.05
C ARG A 43 -7.92 -5.62 -9.76
N PHE A 44 -9.15 -6.07 -9.99
CA PHE A 44 -9.45 -7.32 -10.70
C PHE A 44 -8.89 -7.28 -12.12
N LYS A 45 -9.22 -6.24 -12.90
CA LYS A 45 -8.71 -6.07 -14.27
C LYS A 45 -7.18 -6.13 -14.33
N ARG A 46 -6.49 -5.49 -13.38
CA ARG A 46 -5.02 -5.47 -13.31
C ARG A 46 -4.43 -6.82 -12.91
N LEU A 47 -5.05 -7.52 -11.96
CA LEU A 47 -4.63 -8.87 -11.56
C LEU A 47 -4.80 -9.86 -12.71
N SER A 48 -5.95 -9.85 -13.38
CA SER A 48 -6.20 -10.73 -14.53
C SER A 48 -5.26 -10.47 -15.71
N ALA A 49 -4.83 -9.23 -15.91
CA ALA A 49 -3.86 -8.87 -16.96
C ALA A 49 -2.40 -9.22 -16.62
N ARG A 50 -2.08 -9.49 -15.34
CA ARG A 50 -0.70 -9.70 -14.88
C ARG A 50 -0.16 -11.09 -15.22
N GLY A 51 -1.03 -12.10 -15.27
CA GLY A 51 -0.72 -13.42 -15.81
C GLY A 51 0.23 -14.30 -14.97
N ARG A 52 0.32 -14.09 -13.65
CA ARG A 52 1.02 -15.04 -12.76
C ARG A 52 0.19 -16.29 -12.54
N SER A 53 0.86 -17.39 -12.26
CA SER A 53 0.23 -18.68 -11.97
C SER A 53 -0.66 -18.65 -10.72
N ASP A 54 -0.41 -17.71 -9.79
CA ASP A 54 -1.20 -17.47 -8.58
C ASP A 54 -2.20 -16.32 -8.71
N ASP A 55 -2.30 -15.66 -9.88
CA ASP A 55 -3.26 -14.57 -10.05
C ASP A 55 -4.69 -15.12 -10.09
N ALA A 56 -5.56 -14.48 -9.32
CA ALA A 56 -6.97 -14.82 -9.22
C ALA A 56 -7.69 -14.50 -10.54
N ASN A 57 -7.78 -15.48 -11.45
CA ASN A 57 -8.57 -15.34 -12.68
C ASN A 57 -10.09 -15.38 -12.45
N GLN A 58 -10.53 -15.47 -11.19
CA GLN A 58 -11.92 -15.48 -10.79
C GLN A 58 -12.15 -14.41 -9.73
N GLU A 59 -13.16 -13.56 -9.95
CA GLU A 59 -13.55 -12.49 -9.05
C GLU A 59 -13.80 -12.99 -7.61
N LYS A 60 -14.38 -14.19 -7.47
CA LYS A 60 -14.60 -14.83 -6.17
C LYS A 60 -13.32 -15.03 -5.38
N ILE A 61 -12.25 -15.51 -6.01
CA ILE A 61 -10.95 -15.76 -5.34
C ILE A 61 -10.35 -14.42 -4.87
N MET A 62 -10.53 -13.36 -5.66
CA MET A 62 -10.10 -12.02 -5.28
C MET A 62 -10.88 -11.47 -4.08
N ILE A 63 -12.20 -11.64 -4.05
CA ILE A 63 -13.03 -11.24 -2.91
C ILE A 63 -12.64 -12.01 -1.65
N GLU A 64 -12.42 -13.32 -1.75
CA GLU A 64 -11.96 -14.14 -0.62
C GLU A 64 -10.60 -13.66 -0.09
N ARG A 65 -9.70 -13.26 -0.98
CA ARG A 65 -8.42 -12.65 -0.61
C ARG A 65 -8.61 -11.31 0.09
N ASP A 66 -9.43 -10.42 -0.45
CA ASP A 66 -9.72 -9.12 0.16
C ASP A 66 -10.33 -9.26 1.56
N LEU A 67 -11.30 -10.16 1.73
CA LEU A 67 -11.91 -10.45 3.02
C LEU A 67 -10.89 -11.01 4.02
N ARG A 68 -9.91 -11.79 3.57
CA ARG A 68 -8.82 -12.28 4.42
C ARG A 68 -7.91 -11.15 4.86
N GLU A 69 -7.51 -10.26 3.95
CA GLU A 69 -6.67 -9.10 4.30
C GLU A 69 -7.41 -8.13 5.24
N LEU A 70 -8.72 -7.92 5.04
CA LEU A 70 -9.55 -7.15 5.97
C LEU A 70 -9.56 -7.75 7.37
N ARG A 71 -9.63 -9.09 7.49
CA ARG A 71 -9.53 -9.78 8.79
C ARG A 71 -8.16 -9.64 9.45
N PHE A 72 -7.09 -9.44 8.70
CA PHE A 72 -5.77 -9.13 9.25
C PHE A 72 -5.66 -7.69 9.79
N GLY A 73 -6.60 -6.81 9.43
CA GLY A 73 -6.65 -5.44 9.94
C GLY A 73 -6.21 -4.38 8.93
N ILE A 74 -6.06 -4.73 7.64
CA ILE A 74 -5.63 -3.75 6.61
C ILE A 74 -6.64 -2.60 6.48
N GLY A 75 -7.94 -2.87 6.75
CA GLY A 75 -8.98 -1.86 6.72
C GLY A 75 -8.73 -0.74 7.73
N SER A 76 -8.27 -1.09 8.94
CA SER A 76 -7.91 -0.09 9.96
C SER A 76 -6.68 0.71 9.57
N ALA A 77 -5.66 0.09 8.96
CA ALA A 77 -4.49 0.80 8.44
C ALA A 77 -4.88 1.78 7.33
N ILE A 78 -5.75 1.37 6.40
CA ILE A 78 -6.26 2.24 5.33
C ILE A 78 -7.04 3.41 5.91
N ALA A 79 -7.95 3.17 6.86
CA ALA A 79 -8.79 4.19 7.47
C ALA A 79 -8.01 5.24 8.27
N MET A 80 -6.87 4.84 8.84
CA MET A 80 -5.99 5.68 9.66
C MET A 80 -4.77 6.22 8.90
N ALA A 81 -4.75 6.08 7.57
CA ALA A 81 -3.66 6.59 6.75
C ALA A 81 -3.60 8.12 6.79
N ASP A 82 -2.39 8.66 6.89
CA ASP A 82 -2.13 10.10 6.81
C ASP A 82 -2.45 10.63 5.40
N TYR A 83 -2.23 9.80 4.38
CA TYR A 83 -2.48 10.12 2.97
C TYR A 83 -3.10 8.93 2.24
N MET A 84 -3.97 9.22 1.27
CA MET A 84 -4.53 8.22 0.37
C MET A 84 -4.33 8.63 -1.09
N VAL A 85 -3.70 7.76 -1.87
CA VAL A 85 -3.54 7.92 -3.32
C VAL A 85 -4.54 7.02 -4.04
N VAL A 86 -5.47 7.63 -4.78
CA VAL A 86 -6.46 6.91 -5.58
C VAL A 86 -5.87 6.53 -6.94
N ASN A 87 -5.69 5.23 -7.17
CA ASN A 87 -5.07 4.61 -8.33
C ASN A 87 -6.10 4.00 -9.30
N GLU A 88 -7.03 4.82 -9.79
CA GLU A 88 -8.02 4.43 -10.81
C GLU A 88 -7.54 4.68 -12.25
N GLY A 89 -6.53 5.54 -12.42
CA GLY A 89 -6.06 5.99 -13.72
C GLY A 89 -4.96 5.13 -14.33
N SER A 90 -4.24 5.75 -15.26
CA SER A 90 -3.03 5.23 -15.87
C SER A 90 -1.84 5.21 -14.88
N ILE A 91 -0.75 4.54 -15.29
CA ILE A 91 0.50 4.58 -14.50
C ILE A 91 1.08 6.00 -14.45
N GLN A 92 0.85 6.83 -15.47
CA GLN A 92 1.24 8.23 -15.50
C GLN A 92 0.46 9.03 -14.45
N ASP A 93 -0.85 8.80 -14.33
CA ASP A 93 -1.67 9.46 -13.31
C ASP A 93 -1.22 9.09 -11.90
N LEU A 94 -0.88 7.81 -11.67
CA LEU A 94 -0.36 7.35 -10.39
C LEU A 94 1.00 8.01 -10.07
N ARG A 95 1.91 8.05 -11.06
CA ARG A 95 3.23 8.67 -10.88
C ARG A 95 3.11 10.14 -10.50
N LYS A 96 2.29 10.90 -11.24
CA LYS A 96 2.07 12.32 -10.97
C LYS A 96 1.55 12.56 -9.54
N LYS A 97 0.51 11.82 -9.13
CA LYS A 97 -0.03 11.91 -7.76
C LYS A 97 1.00 11.56 -6.69
N PHE A 98 1.86 10.58 -6.97
CA PHE A 98 2.90 10.18 -6.04
C PHE A 98 4.02 11.21 -5.96
N GLU A 99 4.43 11.81 -7.08
CA GLU A 99 5.39 12.91 -7.13
C GLU A 99 4.91 14.11 -6.31
N GLU A 100 3.66 14.55 -6.51
CA GLU A 100 3.03 15.62 -5.73
C GLU A 100 3.02 15.32 -4.22
N LEU A 101 2.70 14.07 -3.85
CA LEU A 101 2.73 13.64 -2.45
C LEU A 101 4.15 13.65 -1.88
N MET A 102 5.13 13.16 -2.65
CA MET A 102 6.52 13.10 -2.20
C MET A 102 7.12 14.50 -2.06
N GLU A 103 6.78 15.46 -2.92
CA GLU A 103 7.18 16.85 -2.75
C GLU A 103 6.70 17.41 -1.41
N CYS A 104 5.44 17.17 -1.06
CA CYS A 104 4.88 17.57 0.23
C CYS A 104 5.60 16.91 1.43
N LEU A 105 5.94 15.63 1.32
CA LEU A 105 6.59 14.86 2.38
C LEU A 105 8.11 15.07 2.50
N LEU A 106 8.74 15.55 1.43
CA LEU A 106 10.19 15.73 1.38
C LEU A 106 10.64 17.16 1.68
N LEU A 107 9.75 18.15 1.47
CA LEU A 107 10.01 19.56 1.73
C LEU A 107 9.64 20.01 3.16
N GLY A 108 8.88 19.18 3.90
CA GLY A 108 8.62 19.34 5.34
C GLY A 108 9.60 18.52 6.19
#